data_AF-A0A2N8S144-F1
#
_entry.id   AF-A0A2N8S144-F1
#
_cell.length_a   1.000
_cell.length_b   1.000
_cell.length_c   1.000
_cell.angle_alpha   90.00
_cell.angle_beta   90.00
_cell.angle_gamma   90.00
#
_symmetry.space_group_name_H-M   'P 1'
#
loop_
_entity.id
_entity.type
_entity.pdbx_description
1 polymer ?
#
loop_
_entity_poly.entity_id
_entity_poly.type
_entity_poly.pdbx_seq_one_letter_code
_entity_poly.pdbx_strand_id
1 'polypeptide(L)'
;MSLNHDDSQDAPQPKAKGKIATRRVARSLAMQALYQWHMAGQSLNEIEAQFRVDNDFSGVDGSYFHELLTGVARSKSEVDGAIAPNLDRPLDELDPVELAILRLSTYELMQRIDVPYRVVINEGIELAKVYGATDGHKFVNGVLDKLAPSLRSAEVRNHKR
;
A
#
# COMPACT_ATOMS: atom_id res chain seq x y z
N MET A 1 43.86 29.62 32.75
CA MET A 1 42.44 29.28 32.97
C MET A 1 41.76 29.21 31.60
N SER A 2 41.43 27.99 31.17
CA SER A 2 40.18 27.55 30.52
C SER A 2 39.32 28.62 29.80
N LEU A 3 38.82 28.49 28.57
CA LEU A 3 38.59 27.35 27.67
C LEU A 3 38.55 27.85 26.21
N ASN A 4 39.08 27.02 25.30
CA ASN A 4 38.72 27.00 23.87
C ASN A 4 37.65 25.92 23.63
N HIS A 5 37.02 26.05 22.46
CA HIS A 5 36.21 25.11 21.69
C HIS A 5 34.70 25.07 21.99
N ASP A 6 33.83 25.51 21.08
CA ASP A 6 33.63 25.21 19.63
C ASP A 6 32.50 24.19 19.45
N ASP A 7 31.84 24.39 18.32
CA ASP A 7 30.55 23.94 17.84
C ASP A 7 30.26 22.42 17.89
N SER A 8 28.98 22.16 17.63
CA SER A 8 28.45 20.97 16.94
C SER A 8 28.12 19.75 17.81
N GLN A 9 26.82 19.56 18.06
CA GLN A 9 26.21 18.22 18.01
C GLN A 9 24.82 18.29 17.37
N ASP A 10 24.79 18.39 16.04
CA ASP A 10 23.67 17.90 15.24
C ASP A 10 23.90 16.40 15.03
N ALA A 11 23.32 15.56 15.89
CA ALA A 11 23.48 14.11 15.84
C ALA A 11 22.52 13.49 14.80
N PRO A 12 22.94 12.48 14.02
CA PRO A 12 22.18 12.00 12.87
C PRO A 12 20.96 11.16 13.31
N GLN A 13 19.77 11.46 12.79
CA GLN A 13 18.55 10.68 13.07
C GLN A 13 18.51 9.35 12.30
N PRO A 14 18.40 8.17 12.96
CA PRO A 14 18.13 6.91 12.30
C PRO A 14 16.63 6.58 12.37
N LYS A 15 15.80 7.21 11.53
CA LYS A 15 14.32 6.99 11.54
C LYS A 15 13.73 6.38 10.25
N ALA A 16 14.40 6.50 9.11
CA ALA A 16 13.83 6.13 7.82
C ALA A 16 13.70 4.61 7.59
N LYS A 17 14.68 3.80 8.04
CA LYS A 17 14.65 2.34 7.86
C LYS A 17 13.53 1.67 8.65
N GLY A 18 13.26 2.16 9.88
CA GLY A 18 12.15 1.66 10.69
C GLY A 18 10.79 1.96 10.07
N LYS A 19 10.59 3.18 9.58
CA LYS A 19 9.32 3.61 8.96
C LYS A 19 8.94 2.80 7.71
N ILE A 20 9.92 2.42 6.89
CA ILE A 20 9.66 1.58 5.70
C ILE A 20 9.19 0.18 6.13
N ALA A 21 9.88 -0.43 7.10
CA ALA A 21 9.52 -1.75 7.62
C ALA A 21 8.12 -1.75 8.25
N THR A 22 7.81 -0.75 9.09
CA THR A 22 6.49 -0.66 9.75
C THR A 22 5.35 -0.42 8.77
N ARG A 23 5.60 0.31 7.68
CA ARG A 23 4.62 0.50 6.58
C ARG A 23 4.42 -0.76 5.74
N ARG A 24 5.47 -1.56 5.52
CA ARG A 24 5.35 -2.85 4.84
C ARG A 24 4.42 -3.79 5.63
N VAL A 25 4.61 -3.88 6.96
CA VAL A 25 3.72 -4.69 7.82
C VAL A 25 2.29 -4.12 7.77
N ALA A 26 2.13 -2.81 7.90
CA ALA A 26 0.82 -2.16 7.79
C ALA A 26 0.10 -2.46 6.47
N ARG A 27 0.82 -2.50 5.34
CA ARG A 27 0.25 -2.84 4.02
C ARG A 27 -0.23 -4.28 3.97
N SER A 28 0.52 -5.22 4.54
CA SER A 28 0.12 -6.62 4.62
C SER A 28 -1.18 -6.79 5.42
N LEU A 29 -1.26 -6.17 6.60
CA LEU A 29 -2.49 -6.19 7.41
C LEU A 29 -3.66 -5.49 6.70
N ALA A 30 -3.42 -4.36 6.04
CA ALA A 30 -4.46 -3.65 5.30
C ALA A 30 -5.03 -4.49 4.15
N MET A 31 -4.18 -5.23 3.43
CA MET A 31 -4.63 -6.14 2.36
C MET A 31 -5.55 -7.23 2.92
N GLN A 32 -5.16 -7.87 4.02
CA GLN A 32 -5.98 -8.91 4.66
C GLN A 32 -7.32 -8.35 5.17
N ALA A 33 -7.29 -7.17 5.79
CA ALA A 33 -8.50 -6.49 6.26
C ALA A 33 -9.44 -6.11 5.10
N LEU A 34 -8.90 -5.65 3.97
CA LEU A 34 -9.67 -5.35 2.76
C LEU A 34 -10.27 -6.60 2.12
N TYR A 35 -9.52 -7.71 2.10
CA TYR A 35 -10.04 -9.00 1.69
C TYR A 35 -11.23 -9.42 2.57
N GLN A 36 -11.07 -9.34 3.90
CA GLN A 36 -12.15 -9.66 4.84
C GLN A 36 -13.36 -8.74 4.65
N TRP A 37 -13.14 -7.44 4.42
CA TRP A 37 -14.21 -6.48 4.17
C TRP A 37 -15.01 -6.84 2.91
N HIS A 38 -14.34 -7.21 1.82
CA HIS A 38 -15.01 -7.62 0.58
C HIS A 38 -15.79 -8.93 0.75
N MET A 39 -15.26 -9.88 1.53
CA MET A 39 -15.84 -11.21 1.66
C MET A 39 -16.95 -11.32 2.71
N ALA A 40 -16.76 -10.68 3.86
CA ALA A 40 -17.61 -10.88 5.03
C ALA A 40 -18.66 -9.78 5.22
N GLY A 41 -18.55 -8.64 4.52
CA GLY A 41 -19.50 -7.52 4.63
C GLY A 41 -19.58 -6.89 6.02
N GLN A 42 -18.66 -7.21 6.93
CA GLN A 42 -18.56 -6.62 8.26
C GLN A 42 -18.22 -5.12 8.17
N SER A 43 -18.52 -4.37 9.23
CA SER A 43 -18.15 -2.96 9.24
C SER A 43 -16.63 -2.79 9.31
N LEU A 44 -16.11 -1.77 8.62
CA LEU A 44 -14.66 -1.48 8.63
C LEU A 44 -14.11 -1.26 10.04
N ASN A 45 -14.91 -0.66 10.92
CA ASN A 45 -14.49 -0.39 12.30
C ASN A 45 -14.32 -1.68 13.10
N GLU A 46 -15.21 -2.66 12.92
CA GLU A 46 -15.10 -3.98 13.58
C GLU A 46 -13.87 -4.74 13.07
N ILE A 47 -13.66 -4.74 11.75
CA ILE A 47 -12.48 -5.35 11.13
C ILE A 47 -11.21 -4.67 11.67
N GLU A 48 -11.17 -3.34 11.69
CA GLU A 48 -10.00 -2.62 12.19
C GLU A 48 -9.71 -2.93 13.66
N ALA A 49 -10.75 -2.93 14.51
CA ALA A 49 -10.62 -3.26 15.92
C ALA A 49 -10.12 -4.69 16.12
N GLN A 50 -10.67 -5.64 15.36
CA GLN A 50 -10.23 -7.04 15.38
C GLN A 50 -8.75 -7.15 15.04
N PHE A 51 -8.30 -6.56 13.93
CA PHE A 51 -6.89 -6.63 13.52
C PHE A 51 -5.95 -6.04 14.59
N ARG A 52 -6.35 -4.95 15.25
CA ARG A 52 -5.58 -4.31 16.33
C ARG A 52 -5.48 -5.16 17.60
N VAL A 53 -6.46 -6.02 17.86
CA VAL A 53 -6.47 -6.93 19.01
C VAL A 53 -5.68 -8.21 18.69
N ASP A 54 -5.86 -8.75 17.48
CA ASP A 54 -5.32 -10.06 17.10
C ASP A 54 -3.84 -10.01 16.68
N ASN A 55 -3.27 -8.82 16.47
CA ASN A 55 -1.89 -8.64 16.01
C ASN A 55 -1.09 -7.70 16.91
N ASP A 56 0.23 -7.89 16.97
CA ASP A 56 1.13 -6.93 17.62
C ASP A 56 1.36 -5.70 16.74
N PHE A 57 0.83 -4.55 17.17
CA PHE A 57 0.98 -3.28 16.47
C PHE A 57 2.26 -2.50 16.84
N SER A 58 3.13 -3.02 17.71
CA SER A 58 4.39 -2.37 18.10
C SER A 58 5.34 -2.14 16.91
N GLY A 59 5.28 -3.03 15.91
CA GLY A 59 6.05 -2.96 14.66
C GLY A 59 5.24 -2.47 13.45
N VAL A 60 4.06 -1.88 13.65
CA VAL A 60 3.13 -1.50 12.58
C VAL A 60 2.98 0.02 12.54
N ASP A 61 3.01 0.61 11.34
CA ASP A 61 2.54 1.98 11.16
C ASP A 61 1.01 1.97 11.23
N GLY A 62 0.47 1.99 12.46
CA GLY A 62 -0.97 1.86 12.71
C GLY A 62 -1.81 3.01 12.14
N SER A 63 -1.19 4.18 11.93
CA SER A 63 -1.83 5.33 11.26
C SER A 63 -1.98 5.06 9.77
N TYR A 64 -0.93 4.50 9.15
CA TYR A 64 -0.94 4.15 7.75
C TYR A 64 -1.87 2.96 7.46
N PHE A 65 -1.92 1.96 8.34
CA PHE A 65 -2.89 0.87 8.26
C PHE A 65 -4.34 1.40 8.22
N HIS A 66 -4.71 2.27 9.18
CA HIS A 66 -6.05 2.88 9.22
C HIS A 66 -6.37 3.66 7.94
N GLU A 67 -5.40 4.46 7.48
CA GLU A 67 -5.55 5.29 6.29
C GLU A 67 -5.72 4.46 5.01
N LEU A 68 -4.99 3.35 4.88
CA LEU A 68 -5.15 2.44 3.75
C LEU A 68 -6.52 1.75 3.77
N LEU A 69 -6.94 1.22 4.92
CA LEU A 69 -8.20 0.51 5.06
C LEU A 69 -9.41 1.42 4.78
N THR A 70 -9.47 2.56 5.48
CA THR A 70 -10.59 3.49 5.35
C THR A 70 -10.55 4.27 4.03
N GLY A 71 -9.37 4.62 3.55
CA GLY A 71 -9.16 5.32 2.29
C GLY A 71 -9.62 4.51 1.08
N VAL A 72 -9.20 3.24 0.99
CA VAL A 72 -9.65 2.33 -0.08
C VAL A 72 -11.16 2.18 -0.07
N ALA A 73 -11.77 2.01 1.11
CA ALA A 73 -13.22 1.86 1.19
C ALA A 73 -13.98 3.14 0.78
N ARG A 74 -13.50 4.32 1.20
CA ARG A 74 -14.09 5.62 0.83
C ARG A 74 -13.97 5.91 -0.67
N SER A 75 -12.83 5.59 -1.26
CA SER A 75 -12.55 5.80 -2.68
C SER A 75 -12.86 4.59 -3.55
N LYS A 76 -13.61 3.59 -3.06
CA LYS A 76 -13.82 2.32 -3.76
C LYS A 76 -14.27 2.51 -5.22
N SER A 77 -15.26 3.37 -5.47
CA SER A 77 -15.76 3.59 -6.83
C SER A 77 -14.72 4.21 -7.76
N GLU A 78 -13.89 5.11 -7.24
CA GLU A 78 -12.84 5.79 -8.01
C GLU A 78 -11.69 4.82 -8.30
N VAL A 79 -11.28 4.05 -7.28
CA VAL A 79 -10.27 3.00 -7.38
C VAL A 79 -10.69 1.91 -8.37
N ASP A 80 -11.91 1.40 -8.26
CA ASP A 80 -12.45 0.39 -9.19
C ASP A 80 -12.53 0.95 -10.61
N GLY A 81 -12.98 2.21 -10.76
CA GLY A 81 -13.05 2.89 -12.05
C GLY A 81 -11.68 3.11 -12.71
N ALA A 82 -10.62 3.29 -11.92
CA ALA A 82 -9.25 3.37 -12.42
C ALA A 82 -8.72 1.99 -12.85
N ILE A 83 -9.04 0.92 -12.10
CA ILE A 83 -8.57 -0.44 -12.38
C ILE A 83 -9.26 -1.01 -13.63
N ALA A 84 -10.58 -0.90 -13.73
CA ALA A 84 -11.39 -1.62 -14.71
C ALA A 84 -10.90 -1.51 -16.18
N PRO A 85 -10.49 -0.32 -16.69
CA PRO A 85 -9.99 -0.18 -18.07
C PRO A 85 -8.69 -0.95 -18.36
N ASN A 86 -7.98 -1.41 -17.32
CA ASN A 86 -6.69 -2.10 -17.44
C ASN A 86 -6.83 -3.63 -17.38
N LEU A 87 -8.06 -4.12 -17.17
CA LEU A 87 -8.42 -5.53 -17.09
C LEU A 87 -8.98 -6.03 -18.43
N ASP A 88 -8.80 -7.32 -18.68
CA ASP A 88 -9.40 -8.05 -19.80
C ASP A 88 -10.74 -8.73 -19.43
N ARG A 89 -11.08 -8.70 -18.13
CA ARG A 89 -12.30 -9.26 -17.56
C ARG A 89 -12.90 -8.32 -16.50
N PRO A 90 -14.20 -8.47 -16.16
CA PRO A 90 -14.83 -7.72 -15.07
C PRO A 90 -14.11 -7.86 -13.72
N LEU A 91 -14.22 -6.82 -12.88
CA LEU A 91 -13.59 -6.76 -11.55
C LEU A 91 -14.05 -7.87 -10.60
N ASP A 92 -15.30 -8.29 -10.71
CA ASP A 92 -15.94 -9.34 -9.90
C ASP A 92 -15.52 -10.75 -10.31
N GLU A 93 -14.85 -10.92 -11.46
CA GLU A 93 -14.25 -12.18 -11.89
C GLU A 93 -12.78 -12.33 -11.44
N LEU A 94 -12.20 -11.34 -10.75
CA LEU A 94 -10.86 -11.44 -10.20
C LEU A 94 -10.85 -12.29 -8.92
N ASP A 95 -9.74 -12.96 -8.68
CA ASP A 95 -9.50 -13.57 -7.38
C ASP A 95 -9.58 -12.48 -6.29
N PRO A 96 -10.28 -12.73 -5.15
CA PRO A 96 -10.48 -11.68 -4.16
C PRO A 96 -9.18 -11.16 -3.53
N VAL A 97 -8.11 -11.95 -3.50
CA VAL A 97 -6.78 -11.50 -3.05
C VAL A 97 -6.16 -10.57 -4.08
N GLU A 98 -6.19 -10.93 -5.36
CA GLU A 98 -5.74 -10.04 -6.46
C GLU A 98 -6.50 -8.72 -6.43
N LEU A 99 -7.82 -8.77 -6.28
CA LEU A 99 -8.67 -7.58 -6.19
C LEU A 99 -8.32 -6.70 -4.98
N ALA A 100 -8.09 -7.29 -3.81
CA ALA A 100 -7.66 -6.56 -2.62
C ALA A 100 -6.30 -5.87 -2.82
N ILE A 101 -5.33 -6.57 -3.41
CA ILE A 101 -3.99 -6.04 -3.71
C ILE A 101 -4.07 -4.90 -4.72
N LEU A 102 -4.85 -5.06 -5.80
CA LEU A 102 -5.02 -4.04 -6.83
C LEU A 102 -5.71 -2.79 -6.26
N ARG A 103 -6.77 -2.95 -5.47
CA ARG A 103 -7.46 -1.83 -4.81
C ARG A 103 -6.51 -1.06 -3.89
N LEU A 104 -5.77 -1.78 -3.05
CA LEU A 104 -4.80 -1.19 -2.14
C LEU A 104 -3.71 -0.42 -2.88
N SER A 105 -3.07 -1.06 -3.84
CA SER A 105 -1.95 -0.48 -4.59
C SER A 105 -2.41 0.71 -5.44
N THR A 106 -3.60 0.63 -6.04
CA THR A 106 -4.18 1.72 -6.83
C THR A 106 -4.52 2.93 -5.95
N TYR A 107 -5.11 2.70 -4.77
CA TYR A 107 -5.34 3.78 -3.80
C TYR A 107 -4.04 4.50 -3.44
N GLU A 108 -2.95 3.77 -3.22
CA GLU A 108 -1.66 4.37 -2.93
C GLU A 108 -1.10 5.16 -4.12
N LEU A 109 -1.21 4.63 -5.34
CA LEU A 109 -0.85 5.38 -6.54
C LEU A 109 -1.67 6.67 -6.66
N MET A 110 -2.92 6.70 -6.24
CA MET A 110 -3.77 7.89 -6.33
C MET A 110 -3.49 8.91 -5.21
N GLN A 111 -3.42 8.44 -3.96
CA GLN A 111 -3.52 9.31 -2.77
C GLN A 111 -2.21 9.42 -1.97
N ARG A 112 -1.30 8.45 -2.10
CA ARG A 112 -0.06 8.39 -1.28
C ARG A 112 1.15 8.89 -2.04
N ILE A 113 1.17 10.19 -2.37
CA ILE A 113 2.29 10.84 -3.08
C ILE A 113 3.61 10.75 -2.29
N ASP A 114 3.52 10.58 -0.97
CA ASP A 114 4.66 10.33 -0.09
C ASP A 114 5.35 8.96 -0.32
N VAL A 115 4.75 8.08 -1.13
CA VAL A 115 5.31 6.79 -1.51
C VAL A 115 5.66 6.81 -3.00
N PRO A 116 6.92 6.52 -3.38
CA PRO A 116 7.31 6.45 -4.78
C PRO A 116 6.55 5.37 -5.54
N TYR A 117 6.14 5.63 -6.78
CA TYR A 117 5.29 4.72 -7.55
C TYR A 117 5.90 3.32 -7.71
N ARG A 118 7.22 3.22 -7.90
CA ARG A 118 7.93 1.93 -8.02
C ARG A 118 7.88 1.13 -6.72
N VAL A 119 7.88 1.80 -5.57
CA VAL A 119 7.74 1.14 -4.28
C VAL A 119 6.34 0.56 -4.15
N VAL A 120 5.30 1.32 -4.55
CA VAL A 120 3.92 0.82 -4.56
C VAL A 120 3.78 -0.42 -5.44
N ILE A 121 4.30 -0.36 -6.67
CA ILE A 121 4.26 -1.51 -7.60
C ILE A 121 4.99 -2.71 -6.99
N ASN A 122 6.22 -2.53 -6.51
CA ASN A 122 7.01 -3.62 -5.95
C ASN A 122 6.32 -4.27 -4.73
N GLU A 123 5.80 -3.47 -3.80
CA GLU A 123 5.11 -4.00 -2.62
C GLU A 123 3.80 -4.72 -3.00
N GLY A 124 3.08 -4.26 -4.03
CA GLY A 124 1.91 -4.98 -4.57
C GLY A 124 2.26 -6.35 -5.15
N ILE A 125 3.36 -6.44 -5.89
CA ILE A 125 3.86 -7.71 -6.44
C ILE A 125 4.28 -8.66 -5.31
N GLU A 126 4.99 -8.15 -4.29
CA GLU A 126 5.42 -8.97 -3.16
C GLU A 126 4.21 -9.50 -2.37
N LEU A 127 3.16 -8.70 -2.16
CA LEU A 127 1.91 -9.20 -1.59
C LEU A 127 1.30 -10.32 -2.45
N ALA A 128 1.30 -10.16 -3.77
CA ALA A 128 0.74 -11.16 -4.67
C ALA A 128 1.56 -12.46 -4.69
N LYS A 129 2.87 -12.40 -4.45
CA LYS A 129 3.71 -13.60 -4.27
C LYS A 129 3.42 -14.33 -2.95
N VAL A 130 3.12 -13.58 -1.90
CA VAL A 130 2.89 -14.14 -0.56
C VAL A 130 1.48 -14.71 -0.42
N TYR A 131 0.47 -14.03 -0.98
CA TYR A 131 -0.94 -14.34 -0.73
C TYR A 131 -1.73 -14.77 -1.96
N GLY A 132 -1.25 -14.44 -3.17
CA GLY A 132 -1.96 -14.73 -4.41
C GLY A 132 -1.80 -16.19 -4.86
N ALA A 133 -2.62 -16.57 -5.83
CA ALA A 133 -2.49 -17.85 -6.52
C ALA A 133 -1.20 -17.94 -7.36
N THR A 134 -0.90 -19.14 -7.87
CA THR A 134 0.20 -19.35 -8.81
C THR A 134 0.15 -18.33 -9.95
N ASP A 135 1.26 -17.65 -10.20
CA ASP A 135 1.40 -16.58 -11.21
C ASP A 135 0.57 -15.29 -11.01
N GLY A 136 -0.21 -15.14 -9.93
CA GLY A 136 -1.00 -13.91 -9.66
C GLY A 136 -0.14 -12.64 -9.57
N HIS A 137 1.10 -12.77 -9.11
CA HIS A 137 2.06 -11.66 -9.09
C HIS A 137 2.41 -11.09 -10.48
N LYS A 138 2.38 -11.91 -11.55
CA LYS A 138 2.58 -11.43 -12.93
C LYS A 138 1.39 -10.61 -13.40
N PHE A 139 0.18 -11.06 -13.07
CA PHE A 139 -1.05 -10.34 -13.36
C PHE A 139 -1.08 -8.99 -12.65
N VAL A 140 -0.86 -8.97 -11.33
CA VAL A 140 -0.79 -7.73 -10.53
C VAL A 140 0.25 -6.77 -11.09
N ASN A 141 1.47 -7.25 -11.41
CA ASN A 141 2.48 -6.41 -12.04
C ASN A 141 1.98 -5.78 -13.34
N GLY A 142 1.41 -6.59 -14.24
CA GLY A 142 0.92 -6.14 -15.54
C GLY A 142 -0.18 -5.09 -15.45
N VAL A 143 -1.07 -5.16 -14.45
CA VAL A 143 -2.11 -4.15 -14.24
C VAL A 143 -1.51 -2.87 -13.65
N LEU A 144 -0.65 -2.98 -12.63
CA LEU A 144 -0.04 -1.82 -11.98
C LEU A 144 0.90 -1.04 -12.90
N ASP A 145 1.63 -1.72 -13.78
CA ASP A 145 2.48 -1.08 -14.80
C ASP A 145 1.68 -0.25 -15.81
N LYS A 146 0.42 -0.61 -16.09
CA LYS A 146 -0.49 0.18 -16.93
C LYS A 146 -1.11 1.36 -16.18
N LEU A 147 -1.39 1.20 -14.88
CA LEU A 147 -1.96 2.23 -14.01
C LEU A 147 -0.97 3.34 -13.66
N ALA A 148 0.29 3.01 -13.39
CA ALA A 148 1.24 4.01 -12.91
C ALA A 148 1.46 5.18 -13.89
N PRO A 149 1.58 5.00 -15.23
CA PRO A 149 1.69 6.12 -16.16
C PRO A 149 0.49 7.07 -16.17
N SER A 150 -0.73 6.57 -15.94
CA SER A 150 -1.94 7.42 -15.89
C SER A 150 -2.06 8.16 -14.55
N LEU A 151 -1.81 7.47 -13.44
CA LEU A 151 -1.97 8.02 -12.09
C LEU A 151 -0.76 8.83 -11.59
N ARG A 152 0.45 8.51 -12.06
CA ARG A 152 1.73 9.10 -11.63
C ARG A 152 2.56 9.63 -12.80
N SER A 153 1.89 10.18 -13.81
CA SER A 153 2.53 10.59 -15.08
C SER A 153 3.77 11.47 -14.90
N ALA A 154 3.76 12.43 -13.97
CA ALA A 154 4.90 13.30 -13.69
C ALA A 154 6.12 12.52 -13.13
N GLU A 155 5.87 11.61 -12.20
CA GLU A 155 6.90 10.79 -11.57
C GLU A 155 7.51 9.80 -12.58
N VAL A 156 6.66 9.16 -13.39
CA VAL A 156 7.08 8.21 -14.44
C VAL A 156 7.91 8.89 -15.52
N ARG A 157 7.54 10.10 -15.96
CA ARG A 157 8.31 10.86 -16.96
C ARG A 157 9.70 11.24 -16.47
N ASN A 158 9.83 11.63 -15.20
CA ASN A 158 11.11 12.02 -14.61
C ASN A 158 12.08 10.85 -14.45
N HIS A 159 11.58 9.61 -14.42
CA HIS A 159 12.40 8.40 -14.30
C HIS A 159 12.80 7.76 -15.64
N LYS A 160 12.26 8.23 -16.77
CA LYS A 160 12.63 7.77 -18.12
C LYS A 160 13.72 8.63 -18.78
N ARG A 161 14.16 9.69 -18.10
CA ARG A 161 15.28 10.56 -18.49
C ARG A 161 16.52 10.15 -17.74
#